data_AF-A0A1B2HD44-F1
#
_entry.id   AF-A0A1B2HD44-F1
#
_cell.length_a   1.000
_cell.length_b   1.000
_cell.length_c   1.000
_cell.angle_alpha   90.00
_cell.angle_beta   90.00
_cell.angle_gamma   90.00
#
_symmetry.space_group_name_H-M   'P 1'
#
loop_
_entity.id
_entity.type
_entity.pdbx_description
1 polymer ?
#
loop_
_entity_poly.entity_id
_entity_poly.type
_entity_poly.pdbx_seq_one_letter_code
_entity_poly.pdbx_strand_id
1 'polypeptide(L)'
;MLALVLLPIAPAHAADRPYAMIHSPSDDTSVPLNTPLVLAGGAVNGESGGITTVEFSTDGVNWTSVDAHTERWSAVLHPSVPGPVTILARARTASTLGPVTAQRTIHVGGTTTPPLYDETLLQLPDRPTHPMINDPDTAAVELGLRTRFDRPGSVTALVIRRGDHTGPVTARVWSPDGTLLAEQAAPGAQYSQRITFSTPIPVQPGLDYVVSYYTPAGGYAASEDYFAAGVANAPVYAGVDAGVHRYGGGFPTDTWHASNYWVAPVFQP
;
A
#
# COMPACT_ATOMS: atom_id res chain seq x y z
N MET A 1 15.32 51.36 39.44
CA MET A 1 14.72 51.49 38.09
C MET A 1 15.33 50.41 37.22
N LEU A 2 14.66 49.25 37.13
CA LEU A 2 15.17 48.05 36.46
C LEU A 2 14.68 48.09 35.00
N ALA A 3 15.58 48.21 34.03
CA ALA A 3 15.22 48.23 32.63
C ALA A 3 14.95 46.79 32.15
N LEU A 4 13.69 46.51 31.82
CA LEU A 4 13.28 45.26 31.17
C LEU A 4 13.63 45.37 29.68
N VAL A 5 14.65 44.65 29.24
CA VAL A 5 15.00 44.53 27.82
C VAL A 5 14.06 43.50 27.20
N LEU A 6 13.05 43.96 26.45
CA LEU A 6 12.29 43.08 25.57
C LEU A 6 13.16 42.73 24.36
N LEU A 7 13.56 41.47 24.25
CA LEU A 7 14.11 40.94 22.99
C LEU A 7 12.97 40.82 21.97
N PRO A 8 13.19 41.20 20.69
CA PRO A 8 12.20 40.98 19.66
C PRO A 8 12.02 39.48 19.43
N ILE A 9 10.78 39.01 19.48
CA ILE A 9 10.41 37.68 19.00
C ILE A 9 10.51 37.74 17.47
N ALA A 10 11.61 37.22 16.91
CA ALA A 10 11.64 36.97 15.48
C ALA A 10 10.57 35.91 15.15
N PRO A 11 9.74 36.09 14.11
CA PRO A 11 8.90 35.01 13.65
C PRO A 11 9.82 33.84 13.28
N ALA A 12 9.57 32.66 13.85
CA ALA A 12 10.20 31.44 13.40
C ALA A 12 9.73 31.22 11.95
N HIS A 13 10.54 31.61 10.96
CA HIS A 13 10.28 31.24 9.59
C HIS A 13 10.47 29.73 9.47
N ALA A 14 9.41 29.01 9.10
CA ALA A 14 9.49 27.60 8.82
C ALA A 14 10.57 27.36 7.74
N ALA A 15 11.49 26.43 8.00
CA ALA A 15 12.60 26.17 7.10
C ALA A 15 12.10 25.47 5.82
N ASP A 16 12.42 26.02 4.65
CA ASP A 16 12.17 25.38 3.36
C ASP A 16 13.10 24.17 3.19
N ARG A 17 12.59 22.97 3.45
CA ARG A 17 13.30 21.69 3.43
C ARG A 17 12.41 20.60 2.81
N PRO A 18 12.28 20.57 1.47
CA PRO A 18 11.45 19.59 0.79
C PRO A 18 11.95 18.17 1.06
N TYR A 19 11.05 17.28 1.45
CA TYR A 19 11.35 15.91 1.85
C TYR A 19 10.37 14.94 1.18
N ALA A 20 10.89 13.99 0.40
CA ALA A 20 10.11 12.91 -0.22
C ALA A 20 10.20 11.60 0.59
N MET A 21 9.13 10.81 0.53
CA MET A 21 9.00 9.46 1.09
C MET A 21 8.53 8.49 -0.01
N ILE A 22 8.96 7.22 0.07
CA ILE A 22 8.43 6.12 -0.74
C ILE A 22 7.69 5.14 0.18
N HIS A 23 6.40 4.92 -0.07
CA HIS A 23 5.53 4.01 0.68
C HIS A 23 5.34 2.67 -0.04
N SER A 24 5.22 2.69 -1.37
CA SER A 24 5.30 1.50 -2.24
C SER A 24 6.24 1.81 -3.40
N PRO A 25 7.16 0.91 -3.76
CA PRO A 25 7.44 -0.34 -3.06
C PRO A 25 8.17 -0.14 -1.72
N SER A 26 8.09 -1.11 -0.80
CA SER A 26 9.02 -1.15 0.34
C SER A 26 10.41 -1.67 -0.07
N ASP A 27 11.36 -1.56 0.86
CA ASP A 27 12.69 -2.13 0.67
C ASP A 27 12.59 -3.66 0.61
N ASP A 28 13.52 -4.28 -0.13
CA ASP A 28 13.73 -5.72 -0.22
C ASP A 28 12.52 -6.52 -0.72
N THR A 29 11.56 -5.89 -1.39
CA THR A 29 10.41 -6.57 -1.99
C THR A 29 10.77 -7.20 -3.33
N SER A 30 10.26 -8.40 -3.60
CA SER A 30 10.36 -9.03 -4.92
C SER A 30 9.20 -8.61 -5.81
N VAL A 31 9.52 -8.26 -7.06
CA VAL A 31 8.51 -7.92 -8.07
C VAL A 31 8.74 -8.73 -9.35
N PRO A 32 7.67 -9.07 -10.09
CA PRO A 32 7.82 -9.72 -11.39
C PRO A 32 8.53 -8.82 -12.41
N LEU A 33 9.20 -9.44 -13.38
CA LEU A 33 9.84 -8.75 -14.50
C LEU A 33 8.76 -8.24 -15.48
N ASN A 34 8.94 -7.03 -16.00
CA ASN A 34 8.08 -6.41 -17.04
C ASN A 34 6.61 -6.22 -16.63
N THR A 35 6.30 -6.22 -15.33
CA THR A 35 4.95 -5.87 -14.84
C THR A 35 4.90 -4.41 -14.39
N PRO A 36 3.79 -3.69 -14.63
CA PRO A 36 3.61 -2.34 -14.11
C PRO A 36 3.58 -2.37 -12.58
N LEU A 37 4.34 -1.47 -11.96
CA LEU A 37 4.49 -1.37 -10.51
C LEU A 37 4.17 0.07 -10.06
N VAL A 38 3.29 0.20 -9.08
CA VAL A 38 2.97 1.46 -8.43
C VAL A 38 4.15 1.91 -7.59
N LEU A 39 4.69 3.07 -7.95
CA LEU A 39 5.59 3.85 -7.13
C LEU A 39 4.77 4.97 -6.49
N ALA A 40 4.55 4.94 -5.18
CA ALA A 40 3.71 5.92 -4.50
C ALA A 40 4.29 6.31 -3.13
N GLY A 41 4.02 7.54 -2.73
CA GLY A 41 4.63 8.13 -1.56
C GLY A 41 3.98 9.42 -1.10
N GLY A 42 4.60 10.02 -0.09
CA GLY A 42 4.30 11.37 0.35
C GLY A 42 5.46 12.32 0.10
N ALA A 43 5.21 13.62 0.20
CA ALA A 43 6.24 14.64 0.20
C ALA A 43 5.80 15.82 1.06
N VAL A 44 6.68 16.30 1.94
CA VAL A 44 6.37 17.37 2.90
C VAL A 44 7.43 18.45 2.84
N ASN A 45 7.06 19.67 3.25
CA ASN A 45 7.99 20.78 3.44
C ASN A 45 7.83 21.41 4.83
N GLY A 46 7.65 20.58 5.85
CA GLY A 46 7.27 21.05 7.18
C GLY A 46 6.04 21.95 7.14
N GLU A 47 6.03 23.00 7.97
CA GLU A 47 4.95 23.99 8.00
C GLU A 47 4.96 24.95 6.81
N SER A 48 6.05 24.99 6.03
CA SER A 48 6.18 25.86 4.85
C SER A 48 5.29 25.41 3.70
N GLY A 49 4.99 24.12 3.61
CA GLY A 49 4.20 23.54 2.52
C GLY A 49 4.78 23.84 1.13
N GLY A 50 3.92 23.89 0.11
CA GLY A 50 4.32 24.34 -1.23
C GLY A 50 5.14 23.32 -2.03
N ILE A 51 5.06 22.03 -1.69
CA ILE A 51 5.52 20.96 -2.55
C ILE A 51 4.78 21.05 -3.89
N THR A 52 5.53 21.07 -4.98
CA THR A 52 4.99 21.09 -6.35
C THR A 52 5.10 19.72 -6.99
N THR A 53 6.28 19.11 -6.91
CA THR A 53 6.59 17.84 -7.57
C THR A 53 7.50 16.97 -6.71
N VAL A 54 7.49 15.68 -7.02
CA VAL A 54 8.52 14.73 -6.61
C VAL A 54 9.25 14.25 -7.86
N GLU A 55 10.55 14.07 -7.74
CA GLU A 55 11.37 13.44 -8.77
C GLU A 55 11.82 12.07 -8.27
N PHE A 56 11.72 11.05 -9.13
CA PHE A 56 12.27 9.73 -8.85
C PHE A 56 13.25 9.27 -9.94
N SER A 57 14.16 8.36 -9.58
CA SER A 57 15.18 7.82 -10.47
C SER A 57 15.49 6.37 -10.13
N THR A 58 15.92 5.58 -11.12
CA THR A 58 16.41 4.20 -10.93
C THR A 58 17.90 4.02 -11.24
N ASP A 59 18.58 5.08 -11.70
CA ASP A 59 20.01 5.08 -12.03
C ASP A 59 20.78 6.24 -11.36
N GLY A 60 20.08 7.12 -10.63
CA GLY A 60 20.63 8.31 -9.99
C GLY A 60 20.97 9.46 -10.95
N VAL A 61 20.78 9.26 -12.25
CA VAL A 61 21.18 10.20 -13.31
C VAL A 61 19.96 10.76 -14.04
N ASN A 62 19.05 9.88 -14.47
CA ASN A 62 17.81 10.24 -15.15
C ASN A 62 16.68 10.33 -14.13
N TRP A 63 16.04 11.49 -14.06
CA TRP A 63 14.98 11.79 -13.10
C TRP A 63 13.65 12.03 -13.81
N THR A 64 12.59 11.38 -13.32
CA THR A 64 11.21 11.60 -13.77
C THR A 64 10.47 12.42 -12.74
N SER A 65 9.94 13.58 -13.15
CA SER A 65 9.10 14.44 -12.31
C SER A 65 7.64 13.98 -12.34
N VAL A 66 6.99 13.98 -11.18
CA VAL A 66 5.57 13.73 -11.02
C VAL A 66 4.93 14.77 -10.11
N ASP A 67 3.68 15.10 -10.40
CA ASP A 67 2.91 16.02 -9.60
C ASP A 67 2.69 15.44 -8.20
N ALA A 68 2.88 16.29 -7.20
CA ALA A 68 2.74 15.93 -5.79
C ALA A 68 1.68 16.81 -5.10
N HIS A 69 0.69 17.27 -5.86
CA HIS A 69 -0.38 18.12 -5.35
C HIS A 69 -1.06 17.43 -4.16
N THR A 70 -1.18 18.15 -3.03
CA THR A 70 -1.63 17.63 -1.72
C THR A 70 -0.63 16.73 -0.98
N GLU A 71 0.68 16.88 -1.22
CA GLU A 71 1.73 16.17 -0.47
C GLU A 71 1.73 14.65 -0.67
N ARG A 72 1.03 14.17 -1.70
CA ARG A 72 0.93 12.78 -2.14
C ARG A 72 1.28 12.68 -3.61
N TRP A 73 1.98 11.62 -3.99
CA TRP A 73 2.43 11.42 -5.35
C TRP A 73 2.37 9.94 -5.72
N SER A 74 2.16 9.67 -7.01
CA SER A 74 2.21 8.32 -7.56
C SER A 74 2.68 8.32 -9.01
N ALA A 75 3.37 7.26 -9.39
CA ALA A 75 3.86 6.97 -10.73
C ALA A 75 3.73 5.46 -11.00
N VAL A 76 3.94 5.07 -12.26
CA VAL A 76 4.08 3.66 -12.65
C VAL A 76 5.51 3.42 -13.13
N LEU A 77 6.17 2.47 -12.50
CA LEU A 77 7.47 1.95 -12.91
C LEU A 77 7.25 0.63 -13.68
N HIS A 78 8.08 0.39 -14.70
CA HIS A 78 8.12 -0.88 -15.44
C HIS A 78 9.52 -1.51 -15.30
N PRO A 79 9.78 -2.28 -14.22
CA PRO A 79 11.09 -2.88 -14.01
C PRO A 79 11.37 -3.95 -15.09
N SER A 80 12.30 -3.65 -15.98
CA SER A 80 12.58 -4.47 -17.18
C SER A 80 13.93 -5.19 -17.16
N VAL A 81 14.75 -4.93 -16.16
CA VAL A 81 16.07 -5.56 -15.97
C VAL A 81 16.02 -6.44 -14.71
N PRO A 82 16.33 -7.75 -14.81
CA PRO A 82 16.40 -8.62 -13.64
C PRO A 82 17.51 -8.20 -12.67
N GLY A 83 17.28 -8.41 -11.36
CA GLY A 83 18.25 -8.08 -10.32
C GLY A 83 17.79 -6.98 -9.37
N PRO A 84 18.68 -6.53 -8.47
CA PRO A 84 18.39 -5.42 -7.57
C PRO A 84 18.29 -4.10 -8.37
N VAL A 85 17.23 -3.33 -8.10
CA VAL A 85 17.01 -1.99 -8.65
C VAL A 85 16.82 -1.02 -7.50
N THR A 86 17.66 0.02 -7.45
CA THR A 86 17.53 1.08 -6.44
C THR A 86 16.67 2.22 -6.99
N ILE A 87 15.61 2.56 -6.27
CA ILE A 87 14.71 3.68 -6.53
C ILE A 87 15.07 4.80 -5.57
N LEU A 88 15.35 5.98 -6.11
CA LEU A 88 15.62 7.21 -5.36
C LEU A 88 14.46 8.19 -5.53
N ALA A 89 14.16 8.98 -4.51
CA ALA A 89 13.22 10.09 -4.62
C ALA A 89 13.66 11.35 -3.87
N ARG A 90 13.31 12.51 -4.44
CA ARG A 90 13.52 13.85 -3.87
C ARG A 90 12.33 14.76 -4.16
N ALA A 91 12.05 15.69 -3.26
CA ALA A 91 10.92 16.61 -3.39
C ALA A 91 11.36 18.00 -3.88
N ARG A 92 10.44 18.74 -4.49
CA ARG A 92 10.65 20.07 -5.03
C ARG A 92 9.53 21.03 -4.60
N THR A 93 9.90 22.25 -4.28
CA THR A 93 9.00 23.42 -4.16
C THR A 93 9.18 24.34 -5.37
N ALA A 94 8.46 25.46 -5.42
CA ALA A 94 8.62 26.45 -6.49
C ALA A 94 10.05 27.01 -6.57
N SER A 95 10.76 27.12 -5.44
CA SER A 95 12.10 27.74 -5.35
C SER A 95 13.23 26.74 -5.10
N THR A 96 12.94 25.55 -4.59
CA THR A 96 13.96 24.67 -4.03
C THR A 96 13.79 23.24 -4.52
N LEU A 97 14.88 22.66 -5.03
CA LEU A 97 15.00 21.21 -5.20
C LEU A 97 15.70 20.64 -3.97
N GLY A 98 15.03 19.75 -3.25
CA GLY A 98 15.60 19.05 -2.11
C GLY A 98 16.66 18.01 -2.51
N PRO A 99 17.47 17.54 -1.55
CA PRO A 99 18.35 16.39 -1.76
C PRO A 99 17.53 15.10 -1.95
N VAL A 100 18.20 14.00 -2.28
CA VAL A 100 17.59 12.66 -2.18
C VAL A 100 17.30 12.35 -0.72
N THR A 101 16.05 12.07 -0.40
CA THR A 101 15.58 11.81 0.97
C THR A 101 14.96 10.43 1.15
N ALA A 102 14.64 9.75 0.05
CA ALA A 102 14.14 8.38 0.09
C ALA A 102 14.92 7.50 -0.90
N GLN A 103 15.18 6.26 -0.45
CA GLN A 103 15.80 5.20 -1.22
C GLN A 103 15.10 3.87 -0.89
N ARG A 104 14.87 3.05 -1.91
CA ARG A 104 14.38 1.68 -1.80
C ARG A 104 15.11 0.79 -2.79
N THR A 105 15.50 -0.40 -2.41
CA THR A 105 16.02 -1.43 -3.30
C THR A 105 14.95 -2.51 -3.45
N ILE A 106 14.58 -2.80 -4.69
CA ILE A 106 13.64 -3.88 -5.03
C ILE A 106 14.34 -4.98 -5.81
N HIS A 107 13.78 -6.18 -5.79
CA HIS A 107 14.33 -7.37 -6.43
C HIS A 107 13.47 -7.79 -7.61
N VAL A 108 13.94 -7.55 -8.83
CA VAL A 108 13.17 -7.79 -10.06
C VAL A 108 13.42 -9.19 -10.59
N GLY A 109 12.35 -9.93 -10.92
CA GLY A 109 12.44 -11.21 -11.63
C GLY A 109 12.68 -12.43 -10.75
N GLY A 110 12.18 -12.44 -9.51
CA GLY A 110 12.24 -13.63 -8.65
C GLY A 110 13.63 -13.93 -8.09
N THR A 111 14.45 -12.91 -7.88
CA THR A 111 15.75 -13.04 -7.19
C THR A 111 15.55 -13.28 -5.69
N THR A 112 16.57 -13.85 -5.04
CA THR A 112 16.58 -14.06 -3.59
C THR A 112 16.44 -12.73 -2.85
N THR A 113 15.41 -12.62 -2.02
CA THR A 113 15.18 -11.46 -1.14
C THR A 113 15.85 -11.69 0.23
N PRO A 114 16.29 -10.61 0.90
CA PRO A 114 16.71 -10.68 2.30
C PRO A 114 15.63 -11.26 3.23
N PRO A 115 16.03 -11.96 4.31
CA PRO A 115 15.08 -12.42 5.33
C PRO A 115 14.41 -11.23 6.03
N LEU A 116 13.15 -11.42 6.43
CA LEU A 116 12.44 -10.52 7.34
C LEU A 116 12.48 -11.10 8.76
N TYR A 117 12.39 -10.22 9.75
CA TYR A 117 12.41 -10.61 11.16
C TYR A 117 11.21 -10.10 11.96
N ASP A 118 10.50 -9.11 11.42
CA ASP A 118 9.38 -8.46 12.09
C ASP A 118 8.07 -8.70 11.32
N GLU A 119 6.95 -8.49 12.02
CA GLU A 119 5.63 -8.45 11.40
C GLU A 119 5.57 -7.36 10.33
N THR A 120 4.92 -7.67 9.21
CA THR A 120 4.71 -6.74 8.10
C THR A 120 3.23 -6.66 7.74
N LEU A 121 2.82 -5.50 7.25
CA LEU A 121 1.50 -5.24 6.71
C LEU A 121 1.67 -4.76 5.27
N LEU A 122 0.87 -5.30 4.34
CA LEU A 122 0.79 -4.72 3.01
C LEU A 122 0.27 -3.28 3.13
N GLN A 123 1.15 -2.30 2.90
CA GLN A 123 0.74 -0.91 2.88
C GLN A 123 0.09 -0.60 1.53
N LEU A 124 -1.20 -0.26 1.56
CA LEU A 124 -1.92 0.24 0.39
C LEU A 124 -1.88 1.77 0.46
N PRO A 125 -0.94 2.44 -0.23
CA PRO A 125 -0.83 3.90 -0.16
C PRO A 125 -2.09 4.57 -0.71
N ASP A 126 -2.50 5.66 -0.08
CA ASP A 126 -3.57 6.52 -0.61
C ASP A 126 -3.09 7.13 -1.94
N ARG A 127 -3.96 7.09 -2.96
CA ARG A 127 -3.68 7.60 -4.30
C ARG A 127 -4.73 8.65 -4.66
N PRO A 128 -4.38 9.94 -4.76
CA PRO A 128 -5.36 11.00 -5.02
C PRO A 128 -6.18 10.79 -6.31
N THR A 129 -5.60 10.15 -7.33
CA THR A 129 -6.29 9.83 -8.59
C THR A 129 -7.21 8.60 -8.49
N HIS A 130 -7.12 7.83 -7.41
CA HIS A 130 -7.93 6.64 -7.13
C HIS A 130 -8.42 6.69 -5.68
N PRO A 131 -9.25 7.68 -5.32
CA PRO A 131 -9.67 7.89 -3.94
C PRO A 131 -10.45 6.70 -3.39
N MET A 132 -10.43 6.53 -2.07
CA MET A 132 -11.33 5.62 -1.39
C MET A 132 -12.74 6.21 -1.38
N ILE A 133 -13.71 5.41 -1.83
CA ILE A 133 -15.14 5.70 -1.77
C ILE A 133 -15.85 4.67 -0.91
N ASN A 134 -17.02 5.05 -0.39
CA ASN A 134 -17.95 4.09 0.20
C ASN A 134 -18.88 3.61 -0.92
N ASP A 135 -18.83 2.32 -1.21
CA ASP A 135 -19.69 1.71 -2.22
C ASP A 135 -21.11 1.55 -1.65
N PRO A 136 -22.15 2.06 -2.35
CA PRO A 136 -23.52 2.00 -1.87
C PRO A 136 -24.20 0.63 -2.05
N ASP A 137 -23.51 -0.37 -2.62
CA ASP A 137 -24.05 -1.73 -2.72
C ASP A 137 -24.46 -2.25 -1.34
N THR A 138 -25.62 -2.90 -1.26
CA THR A 138 -26.20 -3.43 -0.02
C THR A 138 -26.29 -4.96 -0.01
N ALA A 139 -25.88 -5.61 -1.12
CA ALA A 139 -25.89 -7.05 -1.23
C ALA A 139 -24.79 -7.70 -0.38
N ALA A 140 -25.06 -8.92 0.09
CA ALA A 140 -24.03 -9.75 0.69
C ALA A 140 -22.93 -10.04 -0.34
N VAL A 141 -21.67 -9.85 0.05
CA VAL A 141 -20.53 -9.95 -0.86
C VAL A 141 -19.26 -10.37 -0.12
N GLU A 142 -18.45 -11.21 -0.76
CA GLU A 142 -17.06 -11.50 -0.42
C GLU A 142 -16.14 -10.58 -1.22
N LEU A 143 -15.24 -9.89 -0.53
CA LEU A 143 -14.30 -8.94 -1.11
C LEU A 143 -12.89 -9.32 -0.69
N GLY A 144 -11.95 -9.34 -1.61
CA GLY A 144 -10.62 -9.85 -1.33
C GLY A 144 -9.51 -9.26 -2.16
N LEU A 145 -8.31 -9.65 -1.78
CA LEU A 145 -7.05 -9.36 -2.43
C LEU A 145 -6.40 -10.69 -2.83
N ARG A 146 -6.22 -10.90 -4.13
CA ARG A 146 -5.30 -11.91 -4.67
C ARG A 146 -3.87 -11.41 -4.50
N THR A 147 -3.06 -12.17 -3.78
CA THR A 147 -1.74 -11.74 -3.37
C THR A 147 -0.74 -12.89 -3.35
N ARG A 148 0.52 -12.56 -3.59
CA ARG A 148 1.65 -13.48 -3.58
C ARG A 148 2.66 -13.06 -2.54
N PHE A 149 3.24 -14.05 -1.87
CA PHE A 149 4.36 -13.85 -0.95
C PHE A 149 5.66 -14.18 -1.68
N ASP A 150 6.73 -13.42 -1.39
CA ASP A 150 8.05 -13.63 -1.99
C ASP A 150 9.01 -14.44 -1.10
N ARG A 151 8.62 -14.75 0.15
CA ARG A 151 9.35 -15.59 1.10
C ARG A 151 8.37 -16.42 1.95
N PRO A 152 8.80 -17.57 2.51
CA PRO A 152 7.95 -18.36 3.39
C PRO A 152 7.66 -17.62 4.70
N GLY A 153 6.52 -17.91 5.30
CA GLY A 153 6.09 -17.38 6.59
C GLY A 153 4.62 -17.70 6.82
N SER A 154 3.91 -16.87 7.58
CA SER A 154 2.49 -17.07 7.85
C SER A 154 1.67 -15.78 7.73
N VAL A 155 0.43 -15.91 7.24
CA VAL A 155 -0.60 -14.89 7.42
C VAL A 155 -1.20 -15.04 8.80
N THR A 156 -1.13 -13.99 9.62
CA THR A 156 -1.58 -14.01 11.02
C THR A 156 -2.84 -13.18 11.24
N ALA A 157 -3.06 -12.18 10.40
CA ALA A 157 -4.23 -11.33 10.43
C ALA A 157 -4.50 -10.76 9.04
N LEU A 158 -5.64 -10.11 8.90
CA LEU A 158 -5.84 -9.11 7.87
C LEU A 158 -6.29 -7.79 8.49
N VAL A 159 -6.05 -6.69 7.78
CA VAL A 159 -6.60 -5.37 8.09
C VAL A 159 -7.54 -4.99 6.95
N ILE A 160 -8.74 -4.55 7.31
CA ILE A 160 -9.69 -3.93 6.37
C ILE A 160 -9.85 -2.45 6.68
N ARG A 161 -10.02 -1.61 5.66
CA ARG A 161 -10.70 -0.31 5.83
C ARG A 161 -12.21 -0.50 5.70
N ARG A 162 -12.97 0.25 6.47
CA ARG A 162 -14.43 0.17 6.55
C ARG A 162 -15.06 1.23 5.66
N GLY A 163 -16.08 0.83 4.91
CA GLY A 163 -17.03 1.75 4.28
C GLY A 163 -18.15 2.12 5.24
N ASP A 164 -19.35 2.35 4.70
CA ASP A 164 -20.54 2.68 5.48
C ASP A 164 -21.02 1.52 6.37
N HIS A 165 -20.82 0.26 5.95
CA HIS A 165 -21.07 -0.89 6.82
C HIS A 165 -19.96 -1.00 7.87
N THR A 166 -20.34 -0.83 9.14
CA THR A 166 -19.45 -0.94 10.31
C THR A 166 -19.77 -2.14 11.20
N GLY A 167 -20.78 -2.93 10.82
CA GLY A 167 -21.20 -4.13 11.55
C GLY A 167 -20.31 -5.36 11.31
N PRO A 168 -20.76 -6.54 11.78
CA PRO A 168 -19.98 -7.78 11.71
C PRO A 168 -19.56 -8.16 10.29
N VAL A 169 -18.37 -8.76 10.20
CA VAL A 169 -17.77 -9.32 8.99
C VAL A 169 -17.07 -10.64 9.31
N THR A 170 -16.70 -11.40 8.28
CA THR A 170 -15.94 -12.65 8.45
C THR A 170 -14.72 -12.63 7.56
N ALA A 171 -13.52 -12.61 8.15
CA ALA A 171 -12.24 -12.71 7.45
C ALA A 171 -11.96 -14.14 7.00
N ARG A 172 -11.39 -14.32 5.82
CA ARG A 172 -11.04 -15.63 5.25
C ARG A 172 -9.69 -15.59 4.53
N VAL A 173 -9.01 -16.73 4.52
CA VAL A 173 -7.81 -16.97 3.70
C VAL A 173 -8.02 -18.22 2.88
N TRP A 174 -7.68 -18.15 1.60
CA TRP A 174 -7.87 -19.22 0.64
C TRP A 174 -6.55 -19.58 -0.03
N SER A 175 -6.37 -20.88 -0.29
CA SER A 175 -5.29 -21.40 -1.12
C SER A 175 -5.48 -21.04 -2.60
N PRO A 176 -4.45 -21.26 -3.44
CA PRO A 176 -4.56 -21.01 -4.88
C PRO A 176 -5.67 -21.77 -5.61
N ASP A 177 -6.04 -22.96 -5.10
CA ASP A 177 -7.11 -23.80 -5.67
C ASP A 177 -8.50 -23.50 -5.09
N GLY A 178 -8.62 -22.49 -4.22
CA GLY A 178 -9.89 -22.09 -3.60
C GLY A 178 -10.28 -22.87 -2.34
N THR A 179 -9.38 -23.68 -1.78
CA THR A 179 -9.59 -24.31 -0.47
C THR A 179 -9.55 -23.27 0.64
N LEU A 180 -10.54 -23.28 1.54
CA LEU A 180 -10.57 -22.41 2.71
C LEU A 180 -9.50 -22.86 3.72
N LEU A 181 -8.53 -21.99 3.99
CA LEU A 181 -7.44 -22.26 4.93
C LEU A 181 -7.74 -21.74 6.34
N ALA A 182 -8.44 -20.62 6.44
CA ALA A 182 -8.85 -20.04 7.72
C ALA A 182 -10.10 -19.18 7.58
N GLU A 183 -10.85 -19.10 8.68
CA GLU A 183 -11.99 -18.19 8.83
C GLU A 183 -11.98 -17.59 10.24
N GLN A 184 -12.30 -16.28 10.34
CA GLN A 184 -12.41 -15.58 11.61
C GLN A 184 -13.53 -14.55 11.56
N ALA A 185 -14.56 -14.73 12.40
CA ALA A 185 -15.60 -13.72 12.59
C ALA A 185 -15.06 -12.52 13.39
N ALA A 186 -15.53 -11.33 13.05
CA ALA A 186 -15.21 -10.10 13.76
C ALA A 186 -16.49 -9.25 14.00
N PRO A 187 -16.65 -8.63 15.17
CA PRO A 187 -17.91 -7.98 15.57
C PRO A 187 -18.24 -6.70 14.80
N GLY A 188 -17.26 -6.12 14.09
CA GLY A 188 -17.36 -4.84 13.40
C GLY A 188 -16.49 -3.78 14.06
N ALA A 189 -16.20 -2.69 13.34
CA ALA A 189 -15.44 -1.55 13.81
C ALA A 189 -15.72 -0.32 12.93
N GLN A 190 -15.30 0.85 13.40
CA GLN A 190 -15.27 2.08 12.60
C GLN A 190 -13.89 2.25 11.94
N TYR A 191 -13.86 2.88 10.77
CA TYR A 191 -12.67 3.26 9.99
C TYR A 191 -11.77 2.11 9.50
N SER A 192 -11.17 1.35 10.41
CA SER A 192 -10.31 0.21 10.09
C SER A 192 -10.45 -0.88 11.12
N GLN A 193 -10.20 -2.12 10.71
CA GLN A 193 -10.32 -3.27 11.58
C GLN A 193 -9.23 -4.28 11.29
N ARG A 194 -8.43 -4.59 12.30
CA ARG A 194 -7.54 -5.75 12.29
C ARG A 194 -8.30 -6.98 12.78
N ILE A 195 -8.21 -8.08 12.04
CA ILE A 195 -8.86 -9.36 12.35
C ILE A 195 -7.77 -10.42 12.39
N THR A 196 -7.43 -10.89 13.59
CA THR A 196 -6.36 -11.88 13.84
C THR A 196 -6.93 -13.29 13.81
N PHE A 197 -6.30 -14.19 13.04
CA PHE A 197 -6.68 -15.59 12.99
C PHE A 197 -6.17 -16.33 14.23
N SER A 198 -6.95 -17.30 14.72
CA SER A 198 -6.57 -18.12 15.89
C SER A 198 -5.35 -19.00 15.63
N THR A 199 -5.15 -19.42 14.38
CA THR A 199 -4.00 -20.22 13.93
C THR A 199 -3.33 -19.50 12.75
N PRO A 200 -2.01 -19.21 12.82
CA PRO A 200 -1.27 -18.67 11.68
C PRO A 200 -1.37 -19.59 10.46
N ILE A 201 -1.59 -19.00 9.28
CA ILE A 201 -1.75 -19.74 8.03
C ILE A 201 -0.41 -19.75 7.30
N PRO A 202 0.29 -20.90 7.20
CA PRO A 202 1.57 -20.96 6.51
C PRO A 202 1.37 -20.68 5.02
N VAL A 203 2.26 -19.86 4.47
CA VAL A 203 2.28 -19.50 3.05
C VAL A 203 3.63 -19.84 2.43
N GLN A 204 3.59 -20.25 1.18
CA GLN A 204 4.76 -20.55 0.38
C GLN A 204 5.05 -19.42 -0.60
N PRO A 205 6.34 -19.11 -0.83
CA PRO A 205 6.71 -18.12 -1.82
C PRO A 205 6.26 -18.58 -3.20
N GLY A 206 5.81 -17.65 -4.03
CA GLY A 206 5.53 -17.95 -5.42
C GLY A 206 4.07 -18.27 -5.76
N LEU A 207 3.23 -18.51 -4.77
CA LEU A 207 1.84 -18.91 -4.94
C LEU A 207 0.87 -17.74 -4.70
N ASP A 208 -0.22 -17.71 -5.45
CA ASP A 208 -1.29 -16.72 -5.31
C ASP A 208 -2.33 -17.21 -4.30
N TYR A 209 -2.41 -16.51 -3.16
CA TYR A 209 -3.46 -16.70 -2.16
C TYR A 209 -4.53 -15.63 -2.32
N VAL A 210 -5.71 -15.88 -1.78
CA VAL A 210 -6.72 -14.82 -1.62
C VAL A 210 -6.94 -14.58 -0.14
N VAL A 211 -6.81 -13.33 0.28
CA VAL A 211 -7.18 -12.87 1.62
C VAL A 211 -8.42 -12.00 1.45
N SER A 212 -9.52 -12.37 2.11
CA SER A 212 -10.82 -11.76 1.87
C SER A 212 -11.62 -11.54 3.14
N TYR A 213 -12.70 -10.78 3.02
CA TYR A 213 -13.74 -10.72 4.03
C TYR A 213 -15.13 -10.76 3.40
N TYR A 214 -16.04 -11.42 4.09
CA TYR A 214 -17.45 -11.39 3.80
C TYR A 214 -18.16 -10.31 4.60
N THR A 215 -18.93 -9.48 3.90
CA THR A 215 -19.88 -8.53 4.47
C THR A 215 -21.31 -8.94 4.09
N PRO A 216 -22.22 -9.14 5.06
CA PRO A 216 -23.59 -9.57 4.76
C PRO A 216 -24.49 -8.45 4.21
N ALA A 217 -24.03 -7.20 4.22
CA ALA A 217 -24.85 -6.02 3.91
C ALA A 217 -24.16 -5.03 2.95
N GLY A 218 -23.14 -5.48 2.21
CA GLY A 218 -22.35 -4.60 1.34
C GLY A 218 -21.69 -3.46 2.12
N GLY A 219 -21.81 -2.23 1.62
CA GLY A 219 -21.38 -1.00 2.28
C GLY A 219 -19.88 -0.92 2.48
N TYR A 220 -19.10 -1.44 1.54
CA TYR A 220 -17.65 -1.60 1.65
C TYR A 220 -16.88 -0.38 1.17
N ALA A 221 -15.62 -0.27 1.59
CA ALA A 221 -14.69 0.71 1.02
C ALA A 221 -14.09 0.17 -0.27
N ALA A 222 -14.04 1.00 -1.31
CA ALA A 222 -13.44 0.64 -2.59
C ALA A 222 -12.62 1.80 -3.17
N SER A 223 -11.65 1.46 -4.01
CA SER A 223 -10.98 2.41 -4.92
C SER A 223 -10.87 1.75 -6.29
N GLU A 224 -11.59 2.27 -7.28
CA GLU A 224 -11.51 1.77 -8.66
C GLU A 224 -10.18 2.16 -9.33
N ASP A 225 -9.79 1.38 -10.33
CA ASP A 225 -8.55 1.49 -11.10
C ASP A 225 -7.25 1.44 -10.27
N TYR A 226 -7.36 1.01 -9.02
CA TYR A 226 -6.24 1.00 -8.08
C TYR A 226 -5.17 -0.01 -8.49
N PHE A 227 -5.57 -1.24 -8.83
CA PHE A 227 -4.66 -2.29 -9.31
C PHE A 227 -4.50 -2.31 -10.84
N ALA A 228 -4.61 -1.15 -11.51
CA ALA A 228 -4.15 -1.01 -12.91
C ALA A 228 -2.63 -1.22 -13.04
N ALA A 229 -1.91 -1.11 -11.93
CA ALA A 229 -0.51 -1.52 -11.74
C ALA A 229 -0.37 -2.23 -10.39
N GLY A 230 0.62 -3.11 -10.24
CA GLY A 230 0.82 -3.87 -9.02
C GLY A 230 1.35 -3.02 -7.86
N VAL A 231 1.06 -3.40 -6.62
CA VAL A 231 1.56 -2.78 -5.38
C VAL A 231 2.41 -3.80 -4.63
N ALA A 232 3.53 -3.37 -4.05
CA ALA A 232 4.50 -4.29 -3.45
C ALA A 232 5.07 -3.76 -2.12
N ASN A 233 4.85 -4.48 -1.03
CA ASN A 233 5.53 -4.23 0.24
C ASN A 233 5.96 -5.56 0.80
N ALA A 234 7.27 -5.74 0.96
CA ALA A 234 7.88 -6.99 1.42
C ALA A 234 7.11 -7.57 2.61
N PRO A 235 6.71 -8.85 2.54
CA PRO A 235 6.96 -9.83 1.47
C PRO A 235 5.84 -9.93 0.42
N VAL A 236 4.87 -9.02 0.45
CA VAL A 236 3.59 -9.12 -0.23
C VAL A 236 3.63 -8.36 -1.56
N TYR A 237 3.24 -9.06 -2.62
CA TYR A 237 2.96 -8.47 -3.94
C TYR A 237 1.48 -8.65 -4.29
N ALA A 238 0.83 -7.56 -4.68
CA ALA A 238 -0.50 -7.56 -5.26
C ALA A 238 -0.36 -7.10 -6.72
N GLY A 239 -0.67 -7.98 -7.66
CA GLY A 239 -0.49 -7.72 -9.09
C GLY A 239 -1.58 -6.84 -9.71
N VAL A 240 -1.60 -6.83 -11.05
CA VAL A 240 -2.72 -6.26 -11.79
C VAL A 240 -4.00 -7.06 -11.51
N ASP A 241 -5.13 -6.37 -11.40
CA ASP A 241 -6.44 -6.96 -11.08
C ASP A 241 -6.43 -7.79 -9.79
N ALA A 242 -5.63 -7.36 -8.80
CA ALA A 242 -5.49 -8.08 -7.54
C ALA A 242 -6.76 -8.04 -6.69
N GLY A 243 -7.60 -7.02 -6.81
CA GLY A 243 -8.88 -7.01 -6.10
C GLY A 243 -9.88 -7.95 -6.76
N VAL A 244 -10.43 -8.84 -5.93
CA VAL A 244 -11.40 -9.84 -6.35
C VAL A 244 -12.65 -9.75 -5.48
N HIS A 245 -13.79 -10.10 -6.05
CA HIS A 245 -15.06 -10.14 -5.32
C HIS A 245 -15.91 -11.33 -5.76
N ARG A 246 -17.01 -11.54 -5.04
CA ARG A 246 -18.10 -12.45 -5.39
C ARG A 246 -19.34 -12.13 -4.57
N TYR A 247 -20.51 -12.05 -5.22
CA TYR A 247 -21.77 -11.94 -4.49
C TYR A 247 -22.09 -13.21 -3.69
N GLY A 248 -22.63 -13.01 -2.48
CA GLY A 248 -22.72 -14.05 -1.45
C GLY A 248 -21.39 -14.26 -0.73
N GLY A 249 -21.13 -15.48 -0.25
CA GLY A 249 -19.86 -15.86 0.37
C GLY A 249 -19.19 -17.01 -0.37
N GLY A 250 -17.88 -17.13 -0.23
CA GLY A 250 -17.08 -18.20 -0.87
C GLY A 250 -15.83 -17.65 -1.54
N PHE A 251 -15.06 -18.51 -2.22
CA PHE A 251 -13.84 -18.10 -2.91
C PHE A 251 -14.15 -17.07 -4.01
N PRO A 252 -13.63 -15.82 -3.92
CA PRO A 252 -13.90 -14.78 -4.90
C PRO A 252 -12.90 -14.83 -6.06
N THR A 253 -13.42 -14.79 -7.28
CA THR A 253 -12.62 -14.82 -8.52
C THR A 253 -12.94 -13.68 -9.48
N ASP A 254 -14.07 -13.00 -9.28
CA ASP A 254 -14.54 -11.95 -10.19
C ASP A 254 -13.78 -10.64 -9.90
N THR A 255 -13.61 -9.82 -10.94
CA THR A 255 -12.90 -8.54 -10.85
C THR A 255 -13.80 -7.41 -11.35
N TRP A 256 -13.68 -6.24 -10.74
CA TRP A 256 -14.36 -5.03 -11.19
C TRP A 256 -13.38 -3.86 -11.22
N HIS A 257 -13.16 -3.25 -12.39
CA HIS A 257 -12.32 -2.05 -12.58
C HIS A 257 -10.99 -2.08 -11.81
N ALA A 258 -10.28 -3.21 -11.78
CA ALA A 258 -9.05 -3.39 -11.00
C ALA A 258 -9.13 -2.84 -9.55
N SER A 259 -10.30 -2.97 -8.91
CA SER A 259 -10.63 -2.26 -7.67
C SER A 259 -9.78 -2.72 -6.49
N ASN A 260 -9.52 -1.83 -5.55
CA ASN A 260 -9.00 -2.17 -4.24
C ASN A 260 -10.12 -2.13 -3.19
N TYR A 261 -10.43 -3.28 -2.59
CA TYR A 261 -11.41 -3.41 -1.50
C TYR A 261 -10.81 -3.22 -0.10
N TRP A 262 -9.61 -2.62 -0.06
CA TRP A 262 -8.87 -2.25 1.15
C TRP A 262 -8.62 -3.40 2.12
N VAL A 263 -8.36 -4.59 1.58
CA VAL A 263 -7.92 -5.77 2.32
C VAL A 263 -6.41 -5.85 2.27
N ALA A 264 -5.76 -5.86 3.43
CA ALA A 264 -4.31 -5.94 3.55
C ALA A 264 -3.92 -7.11 4.48
N PRO A 265 -3.19 -8.14 3.98
CA PRO A 265 -2.69 -9.20 4.83
C PRO A 265 -1.63 -8.69 5.80
N VAL A 266 -1.61 -9.28 6.99
CA VAL A 266 -0.52 -9.18 7.94
C VAL A 266 0.29 -10.46 7.88
N PHE A 267 1.58 -10.31 7.66
CA PHE A 267 2.53 -11.41 7.49
C PHE A 267 3.53 -11.44 8.64
N GLN A 268 3.83 -12.65 9.09
CA GLN A 268 4.91 -12.94 10.03
C GLN A 268 5.91 -13.90 9.38
N PRO A 269 7.23 -13.60 9.38
CA PRO A 269 8.27 -14.47 8.83
C PRO A 269 8.36 -15.83 9.52
#